data_AF-A0A7W1QE49-F1
#
_entry.id   AF-A0A7W1QE49-F1
#
_cell.length_a   1.000
_cell.length_b   1.000
_cell.length_c   1.000
_cell.angle_alpha   90.00
_cell.angle_beta   90.00
_cell.angle_gamma   90.00
#
_symmetry.space_group_name_H-M   'P 1'
#
loop_
_entity.id
_entity.type
_entity.pdbx_description
1 polymer ?
#
loop_
_entity_poly.entity_id
_entity_poly.type
_entity_poly.pdbx_seq_one_letter_code
_entity_poly.pdbx_strand_id
1 'polypeptide(L)'
;MTEPRKDTSSLIRKLALPIAVLVIGLPVGIGVMMAMGKAPEDKNPVFTRVVGDTRKFAPEAQPRWEPVKMAMGASSAETSFEIAPDASQWKATWRCDAGGRVKIVDSRPGKDDETLVDTACPRKGVQTETSVGAHTLRVTATGQWRVSIEQQVHDALEEPPLAGMTADRLVARGRFYSIQRKARGTVAMYRLANGRLALRFEQFYTTGSPGLDVWLSRAKRPTSTLQSRDAPHTNAGALRSTLGTYNQVLPAEVSAGGVNSIIIWCPTVTIAFGAAALEEV
;
A
#
# COMPACT_ATOMS: atom_id res chain seq x y z
N MET A 1 57.63 68.04 -5.94
CA MET A 1 57.69 68.32 -4.50
C MET A 1 58.39 67.14 -3.84
N THR A 2 59.67 67.34 -3.52
CA THR A 2 60.52 66.67 -2.51
C THR A 2 60.48 65.14 -2.29
N GLU A 3 61.69 64.59 -2.41
CA GLU A 3 62.27 63.26 -2.10
C GLU A 3 62.20 62.86 -0.58
N PRO A 4 62.85 61.78 -0.08
CA PRO A 4 62.47 60.35 0.02
C PRO A 4 62.43 59.81 1.49
N ARG A 5 62.55 58.46 1.67
CA ARG A 5 62.82 57.62 2.88
C ARG A 5 61.59 56.91 3.48
N LYS A 6 61.66 55.72 4.08
CA LYS A 6 62.76 54.88 4.62
C LYS A 6 62.23 53.46 4.86
N ASP A 7 63.10 52.47 4.71
CA ASP A 7 62.99 51.15 5.32
C ASP A 7 62.97 51.25 6.86
N THR A 8 62.17 50.42 7.55
CA THR A 8 62.46 50.04 8.94
C THR A 8 61.93 48.65 9.26
N SER A 9 62.89 47.79 9.61
CA SER A 9 62.78 46.44 10.13
C SER A 9 62.24 46.40 11.58
N SER A 10 61.85 45.19 12.00
CA SER A 10 61.83 44.68 13.38
C SER A 10 60.52 44.81 14.18
N LEU A 11 59.85 43.67 14.41
CA LEU A 11 59.87 43.00 15.72
C LEU A 11 59.23 41.59 15.67
N ILE A 12 60.06 40.59 15.94
CA ILE A 12 59.73 39.19 16.23
C ILE A 12 59.23 39.09 17.68
N ARG A 13 58.18 38.30 17.94
CA ARG A 13 58.13 37.44 19.15
C ARG A 13 57.12 36.30 19.01
N LYS A 14 57.69 35.10 18.87
CA LYS A 14 57.05 33.80 19.11
C LYS A 14 56.72 33.70 20.61
N LEU A 15 55.53 33.22 20.95
CA LEU A 15 55.22 32.69 22.28
C LEU A 15 54.59 31.32 22.11
N ALA A 16 55.41 30.30 22.39
CA ALA A 16 54.97 28.99 22.82
C ALA A 16 54.51 29.09 24.27
N LEU A 17 53.36 28.51 24.62
CA LEU A 17 53.00 28.24 26.01
C LEU A 17 52.73 26.73 26.20
N PRO A 18 53.11 26.17 27.36
CA PRO A 18 53.27 24.74 27.58
C PRO A 18 51.96 24.02 27.95
N ILE A 19 51.89 22.75 27.56
CA ILE A 19 50.90 21.77 28.02
C ILE A 19 51.26 21.36 29.45
N ALA A 20 50.40 21.71 30.41
CA ALA A 20 50.45 21.16 31.76
C ALA A 20 49.37 20.08 31.92
N VAL A 21 49.79 18.82 32.02
CA VAL A 21 48.94 17.69 32.40
C VAL A 21 48.82 17.70 33.92
N LEU A 22 47.62 17.99 34.43
CA LEU A 22 47.31 17.94 35.85
C LEU A 22 46.53 16.65 36.14
N VAL A 23 47.24 15.65 36.69
CA VAL A 23 46.64 14.45 37.28
C VAL A 23 46.13 14.84 38.67
N ILE A 24 44.81 14.98 38.82
CA ILE A 24 44.18 15.11 40.14
C ILE A 24 43.45 13.80 40.45
N GLY A 25 43.90 13.15 41.53
CA GLY A 25 43.25 11.97 42.10
C GLY A 25 41.86 12.30 42.66
N LEU A 26 40.92 11.39 42.44
CA LEU A 26 39.55 11.46 42.95
C LEU A 26 39.53 11.34 44.47
N PRO A 27 38.90 12.27 45.22
CA PRO A 27 38.53 12.01 46.59
C PRO A 27 37.31 11.07 46.62
N VAL A 28 37.46 9.99 47.37
CA VAL A 28 36.43 9.02 47.73
C VAL A 28 35.36 9.72 48.58
N GLY A 29 34.10 9.55 48.20
CA GLY A 29 32.96 9.57 49.12
C GLY A 29 32.39 10.93 49.53
N ILE A 30 31.49 11.48 48.70
CA ILE A 30 30.31 12.21 49.19
C ILE A 30 29.12 11.67 48.41
N GLY A 31 28.27 10.90 49.08
CA GLY A 31 27.02 10.42 48.52
C GLY A 31 26.07 11.59 48.26
N VAL A 32 25.96 11.99 46.99
CA VAL A 32 24.83 12.82 46.55
C VAL A 32 23.62 11.90 46.54
N MET A 33 22.83 11.97 47.61
CA MET A 33 21.50 11.38 47.65
C MET A 33 20.66 12.16 46.64
N MET A 34 20.59 11.67 45.40
CA MET A 34 19.59 12.15 44.45
C MET A 34 18.23 11.81 45.06
N ALA A 35 17.56 12.81 45.61
CA ALA A 35 16.15 12.72 45.93
C ALA A 35 15.45 12.24 44.66
N MET A 36 14.90 11.02 44.70
CA MET A 36 14.02 10.53 43.66
C MET A 36 12.81 11.45 43.65
N GLY A 37 12.85 12.46 42.78
CA GLY A 37 11.69 13.26 42.46
C GLY A 37 10.58 12.31 42.06
N LYS A 38 9.52 12.29 42.85
CA LYS A 38 8.28 11.56 42.56
C LYS A 38 7.89 11.91 41.13
N ALA A 39 7.79 10.90 40.26
CA ALA A 39 7.26 11.09 38.91
C ALA A 39 5.96 11.90 39.05
N PRO A 40 5.79 13.01 38.31
CA PRO A 40 4.59 13.82 38.42
C PRO A 40 3.39 12.89 38.17
N GLU A 41 2.52 12.81 39.17
CA GLU A 41 1.27 12.07 39.10
C GLU A 41 0.50 12.63 37.91
N ASP A 42 0.22 11.77 36.93
CA ASP A 42 -0.44 12.14 35.68
C ASP A 42 -1.88 12.58 35.99
N LYS A 43 -2.07 13.89 36.21
CA LYS A 43 -3.33 14.47 36.67
C LYS A 43 -4.41 14.51 35.59
N ASN A 44 -4.25 13.82 34.47
CA ASN A 44 -5.30 13.74 33.47
C ASN A 44 -5.23 12.47 32.60
N PRO A 45 -5.70 11.31 33.10
CA PRO A 45 -5.95 10.19 32.22
C PRO A 45 -7.23 10.47 31.42
N VAL A 46 -7.14 11.32 30.39
CA VAL A 46 -8.21 11.47 29.39
C VAL A 46 -8.44 10.16 28.62
N PHE A 47 -7.52 9.20 28.78
CA PHE A 47 -7.64 7.86 28.23
C PHE A 47 -7.93 6.84 29.33
N THR A 48 -9.02 6.10 29.17
CA THR A 48 -9.32 4.92 29.97
C THR A 48 -8.15 3.94 29.87
N ARG A 49 -7.72 3.42 31.02
CA ARG A 49 -6.71 2.35 31.06
C ARG A 49 -7.23 1.14 30.30
N VAL A 50 -6.53 0.73 29.24
CA VAL A 50 -6.84 -0.53 28.54
C VAL A 50 -6.56 -1.68 29.49
N VAL A 51 -7.59 -2.43 29.86
CA VAL A 51 -7.49 -3.63 30.69
C VAL A 51 -7.80 -4.84 29.81
N GLY A 52 -6.83 -5.76 29.67
CA GLY A 52 -6.96 -6.98 28.87
C GLY A 52 -5.74 -7.25 27.99
N ASP A 53 -5.61 -8.49 27.51
CA ASP A 53 -4.56 -8.87 26.56
C ASP A 53 -4.82 -8.24 25.19
N THR A 54 -3.82 -7.54 24.66
CA THR A 54 -3.84 -7.12 23.26
C THR A 54 -3.66 -8.36 22.38
N ARG A 55 -4.75 -8.80 21.74
CA ARG A 55 -4.64 -9.84 20.72
C ARG A 55 -3.91 -9.26 19.51
N LYS A 56 -2.84 -9.93 19.08
CA LYS A 56 -2.25 -9.66 17.76
C LYS A 56 -3.28 -10.07 16.71
N PHE A 57 -3.78 -9.11 15.95
CA PHE A 57 -4.58 -9.40 14.77
C PHE A 57 -3.74 -10.20 13.77
N ALA A 58 -4.39 -11.13 13.08
CA ALA A 58 -3.79 -11.80 11.95
C ALA A 58 -3.40 -10.74 10.90
N PRO A 59 -2.38 -11.00 10.05
CA PRO A 59 -2.09 -10.10 8.96
C PRO A 59 -3.32 -10.06 8.02
N GLU A 60 -3.99 -8.92 7.96
CA GLU A 60 -5.06 -8.66 7.02
C GLU A 60 -4.48 -8.06 5.72
N ALA A 61 -5.11 -8.38 4.59
CA ALA A 61 -4.85 -7.65 3.37
C ALA A 61 -5.29 -6.20 3.56
N GLN A 62 -4.70 -5.30 2.79
CA GLN A 62 -5.24 -3.96 2.72
C GLN A 62 -6.63 -3.96 2.08
N PRO A 63 -7.49 -3.01 2.52
CA PRO A 63 -8.80 -2.85 1.92
C PRO A 63 -8.71 -2.69 0.41
N ARG A 64 -9.40 -3.55 -0.33
CA ARG A 64 -9.44 -3.52 -1.79
C ARG A 64 -10.86 -3.64 -2.31
N TRP A 65 -11.17 -2.85 -3.33
CA TRP A 65 -12.47 -2.90 -4.01
C TRP A 65 -12.48 -4.04 -5.04
N GLU A 66 -13.47 -4.91 -4.93
CA GLU A 66 -13.72 -6.03 -5.83
C GLU A 66 -15.06 -5.86 -6.54
N PRO A 67 -15.11 -6.06 -7.87
CA PRO A 67 -16.37 -6.02 -8.60
C PRO A 67 -17.24 -7.22 -8.21
N VAL A 68 -18.51 -6.97 -7.91
CA VAL A 68 -19.51 -8.01 -7.57
C VAL A 68 -20.51 -8.17 -8.71
N LYS A 69 -21.11 -7.06 -9.17
CA LYS A 69 -22.18 -7.09 -10.16
C LYS A 69 -22.20 -5.81 -10.98
N MET A 70 -22.51 -5.93 -12.27
CA MET A 70 -22.88 -4.80 -13.11
C MET A 70 -24.24 -5.07 -13.74
N ALA A 71 -25.11 -4.07 -13.72
CA ALA A 71 -26.42 -4.12 -14.38
C ALA A 71 -26.68 -2.80 -15.11
N MET A 72 -27.41 -2.89 -16.22
CA MET A 72 -27.85 -1.75 -17.02
C MET A 72 -29.16 -2.06 -17.71
N GLY A 73 -29.95 -1.03 -18.00
CA GLY A 73 -31.24 -1.19 -18.65
C GLY A 73 -31.83 0.16 -19.06
N ALA A 74 -32.94 0.09 -19.80
CA ALA A 74 -33.71 1.26 -20.26
C ALA A 74 -35.01 1.48 -19.48
N SER A 75 -35.40 0.49 -18.67
CA SER A 75 -36.65 0.41 -17.93
C SER A 75 -36.39 -0.20 -16.55
N SER A 76 -37.42 -0.32 -15.72
CA SER A 76 -37.29 -0.99 -14.43
C SER A 76 -36.75 -2.42 -14.57
N ALA A 77 -35.87 -2.82 -13.65
CA ALA A 77 -35.32 -4.17 -13.59
C ALA A 77 -34.92 -4.52 -12.15
N GLU A 78 -34.68 -5.81 -11.93
CA GLU A 78 -34.20 -6.35 -10.67
C GLU A 78 -32.90 -7.13 -10.90
N THR A 79 -31.97 -7.06 -9.95
CA THR A 79 -30.74 -7.85 -10.00
C THR A 79 -30.32 -8.27 -8.60
N SER A 80 -30.01 -9.55 -8.44
CA SER A 80 -29.47 -10.09 -7.20
C SER A 80 -27.95 -10.18 -7.23
N PHE A 81 -27.33 -10.07 -6.06
CA PHE A 81 -25.90 -10.18 -5.82
C PHE A 81 -25.64 -10.57 -4.37
N GLU A 82 -24.42 -11.00 -4.07
CA GLU A 82 -24.01 -11.40 -2.73
C GLU A 82 -22.77 -10.61 -2.32
N ILE A 83 -22.81 -10.03 -1.12
CA ILE A 83 -21.69 -9.34 -0.49
C ILE A 83 -21.06 -10.29 0.53
N ALA A 84 -19.74 -10.43 0.47
CA ALA A 84 -19.00 -11.38 1.29
C ALA A 84 -19.18 -11.08 2.79
N PRO A 85 -19.20 -12.11 3.66
CA PRO A 85 -19.42 -11.92 5.10
C PRO A 85 -18.29 -11.15 5.80
N ASP A 86 -17.10 -11.11 5.21
CA ASP A 86 -15.91 -10.37 5.65
C ASP A 86 -15.78 -8.98 4.99
N ALA A 87 -16.71 -8.61 4.10
CA ALA A 87 -16.70 -7.29 3.49
C ALA A 87 -17.00 -6.21 4.54
N SER A 88 -16.19 -5.15 4.55
CA SER A 88 -16.39 -4.02 5.47
C SER A 88 -17.47 -3.05 4.99
N GLN A 89 -17.61 -2.94 3.67
CA GLN A 89 -18.60 -2.12 3.00
C GLN A 89 -18.70 -2.51 1.53
N TRP A 90 -19.76 -2.07 0.88
CA TRP A 90 -19.92 -2.13 -0.56
C TRP A 90 -20.43 -0.79 -1.09
N LYS A 91 -20.25 -0.54 -2.38
CA LYS A 91 -20.72 0.67 -3.03
C LYS A 91 -21.48 0.36 -4.31
N ALA A 92 -22.54 1.12 -4.56
CA ALA A 92 -23.24 1.20 -5.82
C ALA A 92 -22.82 2.47 -6.56
N THR A 93 -21.99 2.32 -7.60
CA THR A 93 -21.71 3.42 -8.54
C THR A 93 -22.79 3.40 -9.62
N TRP A 94 -23.61 4.45 -9.68
CA TRP A 94 -24.78 4.50 -10.56
C TRP A 94 -24.81 5.74 -11.45
N ARG A 95 -25.50 5.62 -12.57
CA ARG A 95 -25.80 6.73 -13.49
C ARG A 95 -27.13 6.51 -14.21
N CYS A 96 -27.81 7.60 -14.53
CA CYS A 96 -28.93 7.62 -15.46
C CYS A 96 -28.79 8.78 -16.45
N ASP A 97 -29.11 8.52 -17.72
CA ASP A 97 -28.71 9.39 -18.84
C ASP A 97 -29.86 10.23 -19.42
N ALA A 98 -31.13 9.84 -19.23
CA ALA A 98 -32.27 10.48 -19.91
C ALA A 98 -33.43 10.81 -18.97
N GLY A 99 -34.26 11.77 -19.39
CA GLY A 99 -35.32 12.43 -18.61
C GLY A 99 -36.26 11.47 -17.90
N GLY A 100 -36.51 11.76 -16.62
CA GLY A 100 -37.31 10.93 -15.73
C GLY A 100 -36.71 10.90 -14.33
N ARG A 101 -37.00 9.81 -13.60
CA ARG A 101 -36.42 9.54 -12.28
C ARG A 101 -35.79 8.15 -12.27
N VAL A 102 -34.74 8.00 -11.48
CA VAL A 102 -34.21 6.69 -11.10
C VAL A 102 -34.44 6.51 -9.60
N LYS A 103 -35.03 5.39 -9.24
CA LYS A 103 -35.12 4.92 -7.86
C LYS A 103 -34.41 3.57 -7.76
N ILE A 104 -33.47 3.44 -6.84
CA ILE A 104 -32.75 2.20 -6.55
C ILE A 104 -33.07 1.82 -5.12
N VAL A 105 -33.65 0.64 -4.94
CA VAL A 105 -33.99 0.06 -3.64
C VAL A 105 -33.18 -1.21 -3.46
N ASP A 106 -32.56 -1.37 -2.30
CA ASP A 106 -31.95 -2.62 -1.87
C ASP A 106 -32.93 -3.40 -0.99
N SER A 107 -33.14 -4.66 -1.34
CA SER A 107 -33.97 -5.60 -0.60
C SER A 107 -33.09 -6.73 -0.08
N ARG A 108 -33.19 -7.00 1.23
CA ARG A 108 -32.44 -8.07 1.92
C ARG A 108 -33.39 -9.06 2.58
N PRO A 109 -33.08 -10.36 2.64
CA PRO A 109 -33.90 -11.35 3.32
C PRO A 109 -34.14 -11.00 4.79
N GLY A 110 -35.42 -10.90 5.19
CA GLY A 110 -35.81 -10.62 6.57
C GLY A 110 -35.50 -9.21 7.07
N LYS A 111 -35.30 -8.24 6.16
CA LYS A 111 -35.09 -6.83 6.45
C LYS A 111 -36.05 -5.97 5.64
N ASP A 112 -36.26 -4.75 6.11
CA ASP A 112 -37.03 -3.74 5.37
C ASP A 112 -36.24 -3.25 4.16
N ASP A 113 -36.97 -2.86 3.11
CA ASP A 113 -36.41 -2.30 1.89
C ASP A 113 -35.74 -0.94 2.15
N GLU A 114 -34.53 -0.77 1.63
CA GLU A 114 -33.71 0.42 1.82
C GLU A 114 -33.59 1.21 0.51
N THR A 115 -34.02 2.48 0.51
CA THR A 115 -33.91 3.33 -0.69
C THR A 115 -32.52 3.95 -0.76
N LEU A 116 -31.67 3.40 -1.64
CA LEU A 116 -30.32 3.92 -1.88
C LEU A 116 -30.32 5.21 -2.70
N VAL A 117 -31.19 5.29 -3.70
CA VAL A 117 -31.25 6.42 -4.64
C VAL A 117 -32.70 6.72 -4.95
N ASP A 118 -33.08 7.99 -4.92
CA ASP A 118 -34.32 8.50 -5.51
C ASP A 118 -34.06 9.92 -6.04
N THR A 119 -33.89 10.06 -7.35
CA THR A 119 -33.53 11.35 -7.93
C THR A 119 -33.93 11.49 -9.39
N ALA A 120 -33.99 12.73 -9.86
CA ALA A 120 -34.23 13.04 -11.26
C ALA A 120 -32.97 12.80 -12.11
N CYS A 121 -33.19 12.41 -13.36
CA CYS A 121 -32.14 12.21 -14.36
C CYS A 121 -32.01 13.44 -15.28
N PRO A 122 -30.81 13.74 -15.82
CA PRO A 122 -29.59 12.95 -15.74
C PRO A 122 -28.80 13.18 -14.45
N ARG A 123 -28.31 12.10 -13.85
CA ARG A 123 -27.46 12.16 -12.65
C ARG A 123 -26.56 10.93 -12.54
N LYS A 124 -25.44 11.08 -11.85
CA LYS A 124 -24.56 9.99 -11.44
C LYS A 124 -24.21 10.15 -9.97
N GLY A 125 -23.89 9.06 -9.31
CA GLY A 125 -23.53 9.06 -7.90
C GLY A 125 -22.90 7.76 -7.46
N VAL A 126 -22.50 7.75 -6.20
CA VAL A 126 -22.01 6.58 -5.50
C VAL A 126 -22.80 6.52 -4.19
N GLN A 127 -23.34 5.36 -3.87
CA GLN A 127 -23.88 5.06 -2.54
C GLN A 127 -23.05 3.96 -1.90
N THR A 128 -22.86 4.03 -0.60
CA THR A 128 -22.05 3.09 0.17
C THR A 128 -22.90 2.50 1.29
N GLU A 129 -22.78 1.19 1.49
CA GLU A 129 -23.51 0.42 2.47
C GLU A 129 -22.56 -0.54 3.21
N THR A 130 -22.92 -0.95 4.42
CA THR A 130 -22.09 -1.87 5.25
C THR A 130 -22.74 -3.23 5.46
N SER A 131 -23.87 -3.46 4.83
CA SER A 131 -24.61 -4.72 4.87
C SER A 131 -23.88 -5.82 4.09
N VAL A 132 -24.02 -7.06 4.57
CA VAL A 132 -23.41 -8.26 3.96
C VAL A 132 -24.47 -9.31 3.64
N GLY A 133 -24.10 -10.32 2.84
CA GLY A 133 -24.96 -11.45 2.47
C GLY A 133 -25.74 -11.21 1.18
N ALA A 134 -26.93 -11.80 1.08
CA ALA A 134 -27.75 -11.75 -0.12
C ALA A 134 -28.49 -10.41 -0.25
N HIS A 135 -28.39 -9.80 -1.44
CA HIS A 135 -29.02 -8.54 -1.79
C HIS A 135 -29.78 -8.64 -3.11
N THR A 136 -30.79 -7.78 -3.25
CA THR A 136 -31.55 -7.63 -4.49
C THR A 136 -31.81 -6.16 -4.74
N LEU A 137 -31.18 -5.60 -5.78
CA LEU A 137 -31.45 -4.24 -6.23
C LEU A 137 -32.68 -4.21 -7.14
N ARG A 138 -33.69 -3.44 -6.75
CA ARG A 138 -34.80 -3.05 -7.62
C ARG A 138 -34.55 -1.64 -8.15
N VAL A 139 -34.34 -1.54 -9.45
CA VAL A 139 -34.19 -0.27 -10.16
C VAL A 139 -35.53 0.07 -10.82
N THR A 140 -36.09 1.21 -10.47
CA THR A 140 -37.25 1.81 -11.16
C THR A 140 -36.76 2.99 -11.97
N ALA A 141 -36.88 2.93 -13.30
CA ALA A 141 -36.40 3.97 -14.19
C ALA A 141 -37.20 4.01 -15.49
N THR A 142 -37.32 5.21 -16.07
CA THR A 142 -37.99 5.45 -17.37
C THR A 142 -37.01 5.66 -18.52
N GLY A 143 -35.71 5.56 -18.27
CA GLY A 143 -34.66 5.79 -19.24
C GLY A 143 -33.42 4.97 -18.94
N GLN A 144 -32.37 5.15 -19.75
CA GLN A 144 -31.13 4.39 -19.62
C GLN A 144 -30.45 4.61 -18.28
N TRP A 145 -30.07 3.52 -17.63
CA TRP A 145 -29.35 3.50 -16.37
C TRP A 145 -28.26 2.42 -16.37
N ARG A 146 -27.26 2.60 -15.51
CA ARG A 146 -26.26 1.60 -15.18
C ARG A 146 -25.92 1.70 -13.71
N VAL A 147 -25.73 0.55 -13.07
CA VAL A 147 -25.19 0.43 -11.70
C VAL A 147 -24.08 -0.61 -11.69
N SER A 148 -23.01 -0.31 -10.97
CA SER A 148 -21.90 -1.22 -10.68
C SER A 148 -21.77 -1.37 -9.18
N ILE A 149 -21.78 -2.61 -8.72
CA ILE A 149 -21.60 -3.00 -7.33
C ILE A 149 -20.17 -3.48 -7.15
N GLU A 150 -19.49 -2.86 -6.19
CA GLU A 150 -18.17 -3.27 -5.75
C GLU A 150 -18.20 -3.44 -4.23
N GLN A 151 -17.52 -4.46 -3.70
CA GLN A 151 -17.35 -4.66 -2.26
C GLN A 151 -15.92 -4.34 -1.85
N GLN A 152 -15.73 -3.93 -0.61
CA GLN A 152 -14.42 -3.75 0.00
C GLN A 152 -14.18 -4.89 0.99
N VAL A 153 -13.15 -5.68 0.73
CA VAL A 153 -12.73 -6.80 1.59
C VAL A 153 -11.29 -6.63 2.04
N HIS A 154 -10.95 -7.33 3.12
CA HIS A 154 -9.64 -7.31 3.78
C HIS A 154 -8.95 -8.67 3.78
N ASP A 155 -9.57 -9.68 3.16
CA ASP A 155 -9.03 -11.03 3.10
C ASP A 155 -7.99 -11.19 1.98
N ALA A 156 -7.25 -12.30 2.07
CA ALA A 156 -6.27 -12.69 1.08
C ALA A 156 -6.91 -12.77 -0.32
N LEU A 157 -6.25 -12.18 -1.32
CA LEU A 157 -6.68 -12.32 -2.71
C LEU A 157 -6.20 -13.68 -3.23
N GLU A 158 -7.14 -14.60 -3.45
CA GLU A 158 -6.87 -15.93 -3.96
C GLU A 158 -7.44 -16.09 -5.37
N GLU A 159 -6.55 -16.25 -6.35
CA GLU A 159 -6.91 -16.49 -7.75
C GLU A 159 -6.21 -17.76 -8.25
N PRO A 160 -6.86 -18.57 -9.09
CA PRO A 160 -6.18 -19.64 -9.80
C PRO A 160 -5.12 -19.05 -10.75
N PRO A 161 -4.11 -19.82 -11.17
CA PRO A 161 -3.19 -19.41 -12.23
C PRO A 161 -3.97 -19.05 -13.52
N LEU A 162 -3.48 -18.05 -14.25
CA LEU A 162 -4.05 -17.72 -15.55
C LEU A 162 -3.82 -18.86 -16.55
N ALA A 163 -4.71 -18.98 -17.54
CA ALA A 163 -4.49 -19.87 -18.67
C ALA A 163 -3.14 -19.57 -19.35
N GLY A 164 -2.30 -20.59 -19.50
CA GLY A 164 -0.94 -20.46 -20.05
C GLY A 164 0.16 -20.12 -19.03
N MET A 165 -0.13 -20.07 -17.72
CA MET A 165 0.90 -20.07 -16.68
C MET A 165 1.40 -21.50 -16.43
N THR A 166 2.12 -22.03 -17.40
CA THR A 166 2.70 -23.38 -17.40
C THR A 166 4.23 -23.32 -17.29
N ALA A 167 4.86 -24.44 -16.95
CA ALA A 167 6.32 -24.49 -16.73
C ALA A 167 7.14 -24.07 -17.96
N ASP A 168 6.68 -24.39 -19.18
CA ASP A 168 7.31 -23.98 -20.44
C ASP A 168 7.19 -22.46 -20.73
N ARG A 169 6.36 -21.75 -19.96
CA ARG A 169 6.13 -20.30 -20.08
C ARG A 169 6.71 -19.51 -18.92
N LEU A 170 7.35 -20.18 -17.97
CA LEU A 170 8.03 -19.56 -16.84
C LEU A 170 9.30 -18.86 -17.34
N VAL A 171 9.40 -17.56 -17.08
CA VAL A 171 10.55 -16.74 -17.48
C VAL A 171 11.57 -16.67 -16.35
N ALA A 172 11.10 -16.37 -15.14
CA ALA A 172 11.94 -16.25 -13.96
C ALA A 172 11.10 -16.38 -12.69
N ARG A 173 11.75 -16.67 -11.56
CA ARG A 173 11.08 -16.70 -10.25
C ARG A 173 11.98 -16.19 -9.14
N GLY A 174 11.37 -15.73 -8.06
CA GLY A 174 12.08 -15.19 -6.91
C GLY A 174 11.31 -15.35 -5.61
N ARG A 175 12.03 -15.24 -4.49
CA ARG A 175 11.46 -15.21 -3.14
C ARG A 175 11.60 -13.82 -2.56
N PHE A 176 10.50 -13.29 -2.00
CA PHE A 176 10.53 -12.00 -1.35
C PHE A 176 11.34 -12.03 -0.06
N TYR A 177 12.12 -10.97 0.13
CA TYR A 177 12.77 -10.60 1.38
C TYR A 177 12.42 -9.15 1.73
N SER A 178 12.53 -8.83 3.01
CA SER A 178 12.20 -7.50 3.54
C SER A 178 13.33 -6.51 3.32
N ILE A 179 12.99 -5.25 3.01
CA ILE A 179 13.95 -4.12 2.99
C ILE A 179 13.57 -3.15 4.12
N GLN A 180 12.56 -2.30 3.94
CA GLN A 180 12.09 -1.38 4.97
C GLN A 180 10.84 -1.87 5.71
N ARG A 181 10.10 -2.80 5.12
CA ARG A 181 8.87 -3.36 5.68
C ARG A 181 8.85 -4.87 5.49
N LYS A 182 7.96 -5.55 6.21
CA LYS A 182 7.87 -7.00 6.09
C LYS A 182 7.39 -7.35 4.70
N ALA A 183 8.07 -8.29 4.04
CA ALA A 183 7.67 -8.90 2.78
C ALA A 183 8.09 -10.38 2.77
N ARG A 184 7.23 -11.26 2.26
CA ARG A 184 7.46 -12.72 2.12
C ARG A 184 6.62 -13.30 0.99
N GLY A 185 6.81 -14.59 0.72
CA GLY A 185 6.17 -15.33 -0.38
C GLY A 185 7.08 -15.42 -1.60
N THR A 186 6.52 -15.86 -2.72
CA THR A 186 7.24 -15.98 -3.99
C THR A 186 6.55 -15.17 -5.08
N VAL A 187 7.32 -14.84 -6.11
CA VAL A 187 6.82 -14.28 -7.36
C VAL A 187 7.43 -15.05 -8.53
N ALA A 188 6.60 -15.41 -9.49
CA ALA A 188 7.02 -16.01 -10.75
C ALA A 188 6.54 -15.13 -11.91
N MET A 189 7.40 -14.92 -12.90
CA MET A 189 7.09 -14.17 -14.11
C MET A 189 6.85 -15.14 -15.25
N TYR A 190 5.69 -15.02 -15.90
CA TYR A 190 5.27 -15.85 -17.03
C TYR A 190 5.12 -15.03 -18.30
N ARG A 191 5.37 -15.66 -19.45
CA ARG A 191 5.00 -15.12 -20.77
C ARG A 191 3.75 -15.83 -21.28
N LEU A 192 2.63 -15.11 -21.28
CA LEU A 192 1.33 -15.63 -21.72
C LEU A 192 1.32 -15.90 -23.23
N ALA A 193 0.31 -16.66 -23.70
CA ALA A 193 0.16 -17.02 -25.11
C ALA A 193 0.04 -15.82 -26.07
N ASN A 194 -0.53 -14.71 -25.58
CA ASN A 194 -0.63 -13.44 -26.31
C ASN A 194 0.67 -12.60 -26.29
N GLY A 195 1.78 -13.15 -25.78
CA GLY A 195 3.08 -12.49 -25.68
C GLY A 195 3.26 -11.57 -24.47
N ARG A 196 2.18 -11.22 -23.77
CA ARG A 196 2.23 -10.36 -22.57
C ARG A 196 2.89 -11.07 -21.40
N LEU A 197 3.49 -10.29 -20.50
CA LEU A 197 4.02 -10.78 -19.24
C LEU A 197 2.95 -10.74 -18.15
N ALA A 198 3.02 -11.68 -17.22
CA ALA A 198 2.24 -11.68 -16.00
C ALA A 198 3.09 -12.14 -14.82
N LEU A 199 2.87 -11.53 -13.66
CA LEU A 199 3.42 -11.99 -12.40
C LEU A 199 2.39 -12.86 -11.69
N ARG A 200 2.85 -13.97 -11.12
CA ARG A 200 2.13 -14.82 -10.19
C ARG A 200 2.74 -14.62 -8.81
N PHE A 201 1.98 -14.05 -7.89
CA PHE A 201 2.35 -13.96 -6.48
C PHE A 201 1.80 -15.20 -5.77
N GLU A 202 2.62 -15.85 -4.94
CA GLU A 202 2.17 -17.00 -4.17
C GLU A 202 2.47 -16.86 -2.68
N GLN A 203 1.44 -17.08 -1.85
CA GLN A 203 1.50 -16.88 -0.40
C GLN A 203 2.14 -15.54 -0.03
N PHE A 204 1.90 -14.53 -0.88
CA PHE A 204 2.53 -13.25 -0.80
C PHE A 204 1.99 -12.51 0.42
N TYR A 205 2.88 -11.79 1.07
CA TYR A 205 2.51 -10.85 2.10
C TYR A 205 3.48 -9.69 2.11
N THR A 206 2.95 -8.47 2.26
CA THR A 206 3.72 -7.29 2.64
C THR A 206 2.95 -6.48 3.68
N THR A 207 3.66 -5.67 4.49
CA THR A 207 3.00 -4.69 5.36
C THR A 207 2.06 -3.81 4.53
N GLY A 208 0.82 -3.61 5.01
CA GLY A 208 -0.15 -2.77 4.33
C GLY A 208 0.28 -1.30 4.27
N SER A 209 0.26 -0.71 3.07
CA SER A 209 0.34 0.74 2.88
C SER A 209 -0.43 1.17 1.61
N PRO A 210 -1.28 2.21 1.65
CA PRO A 210 -2.08 2.57 0.48
C PRO A 210 -1.18 2.96 -0.71
N GLY A 211 -1.54 2.48 -1.89
CA GLY A 211 -0.89 2.86 -3.15
C GLY A 211 0.50 2.27 -3.36
N LEU A 212 0.76 1.03 -2.92
CA LEU A 212 1.99 0.32 -3.29
C LEU A 212 2.03 0.03 -4.79
N ASP A 213 3.22 0.10 -5.37
CA ASP A 213 3.51 -0.21 -6.76
C ASP A 213 4.42 -1.44 -6.86
N VAL A 214 4.33 -2.12 -8.01
CA VAL A 214 5.26 -3.17 -8.40
C VAL A 214 6.28 -2.59 -9.37
N TRP A 215 7.56 -2.66 -9.04
CA TRP A 215 8.65 -2.25 -9.91
C TRP A 215 9.42 -3.46 -10.43
N LEU A 216 9.74 -3.45 -11.73
CA LEU A 216 10.66 -4.38 -12.38
C LEU A 216 12.02 -3.70 -12.45
N SER A 217 12.98 -4.18 -11.66
CA SER A 217 14.28 -3.53 -11.48
C SER A 217 15.41 -4.31 -12.13
N ARG A 218 16.40 -3.57 -12.63
CA ARG A 218 17.69 -4.13 -13.07
C ARG A 218 18.65 -4.39 -11.91
N ALA A 219 18.34 -4.00 -10.68
CA ALA A 219 19.12 -4.39 -9.51
C ALA A 219 19.02 -5.91 -9.29
N LYS A 220 20.16 -6.59 -9.16
CA LYS A 220 20.17 -8.06 -8.94
C LYS A 220 19.54 -8.48 -7.62
N ARG A 221 19.92 -7.80 -6.54
CA ARG A 221 19.42 -8.09 -5.18
C ARG A 221 19.54 -6.85 -4.31
N PRO A 222 18.70 -5.82 -4.52
CA PRO A 222 18.78 -4.59 -3.75
C PRO A 222 18.46 -4.86 -2.27
N THR A 223 19.28 -4.33 -1.35
CA THR A 223 19.09 -4.51 0.10
C THR A 223 18.73 -3.21 0.83
N SER A 224 18.61 -2.09 0.11
CA SER A 224 18.22 -0.79 0.66
C SER A 224 17.28 -0.03 -0.27
N THR A 225 16.59 0.98 0.27
CA THR A 225 15.76 1.91 -0.53
C THR A 225 16.58 2.60 -1.61
N LEU A 226 17.81 3.04 -1.29
CA LEU A 226 18.68 3.73 -2.25
C LEU A 226 19.05 2.81 -3.41
N GLN A 227 19.50 1.59 -3.14
CA GLN A 227 19.80 0.62 -4.21
C GLN A 227 18.57 0.28 -5.07
N SER A 228 17.39 0.25 -4.45
CA SER A 228 16.13 0.00 -5.15
C SER A 228 15.74 1.15 -6.09
N ARG A 229 15.91 2.38 -5.64
CA ARG A 229 15.57 3.61 -6.37
C ARG A 229 16.56 3.94 -7.48
N ASP A 230 17.85 3.82 -7.19
CA ASP A 230 18.93 4.29 -8.08
C ASP A 230 19.19 3.32 -9.24
N ALA A 231 18.72 2.08 -9.14
CA ALA A 231 18.77 1.12 -10.24
C ALA A 231 17.70 1.44 -11.30
N PRO A 232 18.00 1.27 -12.60
CA PRO A 232 16.98 1.37 -13.64
C PRO A 232 15.82 0.42 -13.37
N HIS A 233 14.59 0.94 -13.48
CA HIS A 233 13.39 0.19 -13.20
C HIS A 233 12.22 0.65 -14.07
N THR A 234 11.19 -0.20 -14.16
CA THR A 234 9.91 0.13 -14.79
C THR A 234 8.79 -0.11 -13.80
N ASN A 235 7.88 0.85 -13.66
CA ASN A 235 6.67 0.67 -12.86
C ASN A 235 5.68 -0.23 -13.63
N ALA A 236 5.34 -1.37 -13.05
CA ALA A 236 4.38 -2.36 -13.57
C ALA A 236 2.94 -2.11 -13.09
N GLY A 237 2.70 -0.97 -12.44
CA GLY A 237 1.41 -0.55 -11.91
C GLY A 237 1.22 -0.89 -10.44
N ALA A 238 0.06 -0.50 -9.94
CA ALA A 238 -0.33 -0.68 -8.56
C ALA A 238 -0.34 -2.17 -8.16
N LEU A 239 0.14 -2.44 -6.95
CA LEU A 239 0.05 -3.73 -6.31
C LEU A 239 -1.42 -4.06 -6.04
N ARG A 240 -1.90 -5.18 -6.57
CA ARG A 240 -3.33 -5.57 -6.47
C ARG A 240 -3.75 -5.99 -5.05
N SER A 241 -2.86 -6.65 -4.31
CA SER A 241 -3.12 -7.07 -2.94
C SER A 241 -1.83 -7.19 -2.14
N THR A 242 -1.89 -6.86 -0.85
CA THR A 242 -0.78 -7.05 0.09
C THR A 242 -0.74 -8.43 0.71
N LEU A 243 -1.72 -9.29 0.42
CA LEU A 243 -1.84 -10.65 0.96
C LEU A 243 -2.54 -11.59 -0.05
N GLY A 244 -1.99 -12.79 -0.25
CA GLY A 244 -2.66 -13.88 -0.97
C GLY A 244 -1.85 -14.50 -2.11
N THR A 245 -2.54 -15.27 -2.96
CA THR A 245 -1.98 -15.97 -4.13
C THR A 245 -2.73 -15.52 -5.38
N TYR A 246 -2.17 -14.56 -6.13
CA TYR A 246 -2.89 -13.86 -7.20
C TYR A 246 -2.01 -13.56 -8.42
N ASN A 247 -2.62 -13.06 -9.49
CA ASN A 247 -1.95 -12.76 -10.74
C ASN A 247 -1.91 -11.25 -11.01
N GLN A 248 -0.91 -10.75 -11.72
CA GLN A 248 -0.89 -9.37 -12.20
C GLN A 248 -0.34 -9.35 -13.62
N VAL A 249 -1.24 -9.15 -14.60
CA VAL A 249 -0.84 -8.97 -16.00
C VAL A 249 -0.18 -7.61 -16.14
N LEU A 250 1.01 -7.59 -16.73
CA LEU A 250 1.80 -6.37 -16.89
C LEU A 250 1.30 -5.54 -18.09
N PRO A 251 1.55 -4.22 -18.10
CA PRO A 251 1.35 -3.38 -19.28
C PRO A 251 2.06 -3.96 -20.52
N ALA A 252 1.51 -3.72 -21.71
CA ALA A 252 1.99 -4.36 -22.95
C ALA A 252 3.42 -3.92 -23.33
N GLU A 253 3.82 -2.74 -22.88
CA GLU A 253 5.10 -2.09 -23.15
C GLU A 253 6.24 -2.65 -22.27
N VAL A 254 5.89 -3.43 -21.24
CA VAL A 254 6.87 -3.99 -20.31
C VAL A 254 7.55 -5.21 -20.91
N SER A 255 8.88 -5.16 -21.01
CA SER A 255 9.71 -6.28 -21.45
C SER A 255 10.36 -7.01 -20.28
N ALA A 256 10.62 -8.31 -20.44
CA ALA A 256 11.35 -9.10 -19.44
C ALA A 256 12.87 -8.85 -19.49
N GLY A 257 13.36 -8.16 -20.53
CA GLY A 257 14.79 -8.00 -20.80
C GLY A 257 15.51 -7.24 -19.69
N GLY A 258 16.43 -7.93 -19.01
CA GLY A 258 17.28 -7.35 -17.96
C GLY A 258 16.57 -7.12 -16.62
N VAL A 259 15.38 -7.69 -16.43
CA VAL A 259 14.67 -7.64 -15.15
C VAL A 259 15.31 -8.64 -14.19
N ASN A 260 15.99 -8.14 -13.17
CA ASN A 260 16.72 -8.97 -12.21
C ASN A 260 16.03 -9.05 -10.84
N SER A 261 15.11 -8.14 -10.52
CA SER A 261 14.30 -8.23 -9.31
C SER A 261 12.93 -7.57 -9.45
N ILE A 262 11.99 -8.03 -8.63
CA ILE A 262 10.70 -7.37 -8.38
C ILE A 262 10.81 -6.60 -7.08
N ILE A 263 10.43 -5.33 -7.06
CA ILE A 263 10.45 -4.47 -5.87
C ILE A 263 9.03 -4.01 -5.57
N ILE A 264 8.62 -4.12 -4.31
CA ILE A 264 7.39 -3.52 -3.81
C ILE A 264 7.73 -2.12 -3.31
N TRP A 265 7.24 -1.10 -4.03
CA TRP A 265 7.60 0.30 -3.78
C TRP A 265 6.43 1.06 -3.18
N CYS A 266 6.70 1.92 -2.19
CA CYS A 266 5.75 2.89 -1.70
C CYS A 266 6.10 4.28 -2.26
N PRO A 267 5.30 4.84 -3.19
CA PRO A 267 5.56 6.16 -3.76
C PRO A 267 5.34 7.28 -2.73
N THR A 268 4.41 7.10 -1.78
CA THR A 268 4.03 8.14 -0.81
C THR A 268 5.16 8.56 0.11
N VAL A 269 5.93 7.59 0.62
CA VAL A 269 7.08 7.84 1.51
C VAL A 269 8.41 7.48 0.85
N THR A 270 8.39 7.12 -0.44
CA THR A 270 9.55 6.83 -1.28
C THR A 270 10.50 5.77 -0.71
N ILE A 271 9.93 4.64 -0.26
CA ILE A 271 10.72 3.51 0.28
C ILE A 271 10.39 2.18 -0.39
N ALA A 272 11.38 1.29 -0.44
CA ALA A 272 11.18 -0.10 -0.86
C ALA A 272 10.73 -0.95 0.33
N PHE A 273 9.57 -1.58 0.23
CA PHE A 273 9.02 -2.44 1.28
C PHE A 273 9.79 -3.76 1.32
N GLY A 274 9.87 -4.44 0.18
CA GLY A 274 10.64 -5.67 0.00
C GLY A 274 10.96 -5.89 -1.47
N ALA A 275 11.81 -6.87 -1.73
CA ALA A 275 12.21 -7.24 -3.07
C ALA A 275 12.32 -8.75 -3.23
N ALA A 276 12.19 -9.24 -4.45
CA ALA A 276 12.46 -10.62 -4.84
C ALA A 276 13.49 -10.60 -5.97
N ALA A 277 14.70 -11.08 -5.70
CA ALA A 277 15.67 -11.34 -6.75
C ALA A 277 15.15 -12.47 -7.64
N LEU A 278 15.20 -12.26 -8.95
CA LEU A 278 14.71 -13.20 -9.93
C LEU A 278 15.87 -14.06 -10.45
N GLU A 279 15.61 -15.35 -10.51
CA GLU A 279 16.46 -16.35 -11.16
C GLU A 279 15.73 -16.82 -12.42
N GLU A 280 16.40 -16.72 -13.57
CA GLU A 280 15.93 -17.33 -14.82
C GLU A 280 15.83 -18.85 -14.65
N VAL A 281 14.85 -19.43 -15.33
CA VAL A 281 14.57 -20.89 -15.28
C VAL A 281 15.09 -21.55 -16.53
#